data_AF-A0A674JXX9-F1
#
_entry.id   AF-A0A674JXX9-F1
#
_cell.length_a   1.000
_cell.length_b   1.000
_cell.length_c   1.000
_cell.angle_alpha   90.00
_cell.angle_beta   90.00
_cell.angle_gamma   90.00
#
_symmetry.space_group_name_H-M   'P 1'
#
loop_
_entity.id
_entity.type
_entity.pdbx_description
1 polymer ?
#
loop_
_entity_poly.entity_id
_entity_poly.type
_entity_poly.pdbx_seq_one_letter_code
_entity_poly.pdbx_strand_id
1 'polypeptide(L)'
;AAFREGLALAVKYAKVLGCPRIHLMAGRVPVGTERATMALEMETTFVENLRYAADILAQEDMMGLLEPMNSRITDPRCFLTTPHQAAAILEKVGRPNLRLQLDIFHCQIMDGNLTQNLKMYFPLIGHIQIGQVPGRHEPDSPGEVNFPYLFQLLESLGYEGYVGCEYTPQGELGWTGALRRNICNLPLTKTDKFFNKKQIGAFQPLRAPSNCLVCFCPVPAVPTKWGEPRGGGRSNWDKEHSVAGTLRKQLSCALAPLSVWGFTPQCPSLHTARLRRRLP
;
A
#
# COMPACT_ATOMS: atom_id res chain seq x y z
N ALA A 1 -8.51 23.02 0.02
CA ALA A 1 -7.15 23.53 0.26
C ALA A 1 -6.19 22.38 0.63
N ALA A 2 -6.39 21.72 1.78
CA ALA A 2 -5.48 20.67 2.30
C ALA A 2 -5.14 19.53 1.30
N PHE A 3 -6.12 19.02 0.54
CA PHE A 3 -5.85 17.99 -0.48
C PHE A 3 -4.83 18.44 -1.53
N ARG A 4 -4.97 19.68 -2.03
CA ARG A 4 -4.13 20.21 -3.11
C ARG A 4 -2.70 20.47 -2.64
N GLU A 5 -2.54 21.01 -1.44
CA GLU A 5 -1.23 21.18 -0.80
C GLU A 5 -0.54 19.83 -0.58
N GLY A 6 -1.30 18.86 -0.11
CA GLY A 6 -0.87 17.49 0.06
C GLY A 6 -0.39 16.82 -1.22
N LEU A 7 -1.18 16.95 -2.28
CA LEU A 7 -0.82 16.46 -3.61
C LEU A 7 0.48 17.11 -4.13
N ALA A 8 0.61 18.44 -4.01
CA ALA A 8 1.81 19.14 -4.44
C ALA A 8 3.06 18.62 -3.71
N LEU A 9 2.95 18.32 -2.42
CA LEU A 9 4.02 17.71 -1.65
C LEU A 9 4.32 16.28 -2.12
N ALA A 10 3.28 15.47 -2.35
CA ALA A 10 3.43 14.10 -2.84
C ALA A 10 4.14 14.05 -4.21
N VAL A 11 3.75 14.94 -5.14
CA VAL A 11 4.42 15.10 -6.44
C VAL A 11 5.88 15.47 -6.26
N LYS A 12 6.21 16.41 -5.37
CA LYS A 12 7.60 16.77 -5.07
C LYS A 12 8.42 15.55 -4.63
N TYR A 13 7.91 14.75 -3.70
CA TYR A 13 8.59 13.52 -3.27
C TYR A 13 8.69 12.50 -4.41
N ALA A 14 7.60 12.31 -5.16
CA ALA A 14 7.54 11.38 -6.26
C ALA A 14 8.61 11.70 -7.33
N LYS A 15 8.81 12.99 -7.65
CA LYS A 15 9.86 13.46 -8.56
C LYS A 15 11.26 13.17 -8.04
N VAL A 16 11.52 13.49 -6.76
CA VAL A 16 12.84 13.23 -6.13
C VAL A 16 13.16 11.74 -6.12
N LEU A 17 12.16 10.90 -5.88
CA LEU A 17 12.33 9.45 -5.86
C LEU A 17 12.35 8.86 -7.28
N GLY A 18 11.80 9.50 -8.30
CA GLY A 18 11.58 8.86 -9.61
C GLY A 18 10.43 7.84 -9.56
N CYS A 19 9.44 8.12 -8.72
CA CYS A 19 8.26 7.32 -8.45
C CYS A 19 7.11 7.80 -9.35
N PRO A 20 6.65 7.04 -10.35
CA PRO A 20 5.63 7.51 -11.28
C PRO A 20 4.20 7.25 -10.79
N ARG A 21 4.01 6.64 -9.62
CA ARG A 21 2.67 6.31 -9.10
C ARG A 21 2.43 6.93 -7.72
N ILE A 22 1.24 7.49 -7.53
CA ILE A 22 0.81 8.07 -6.25
C ILE A 22 -0.55 7.50 -5.87
N HIS A 23 -0.66 6.90 -4.68
CA HIS A 23 -1.95 6.49 -4.13
C HIS A 23 -2.64 7.72 -3.52
N LEU A 24 -3.82 8.05 -4.08
CA LEU A 24 -4.70 9.14 -3.68
C LEU A 24 -5.75 8.63 -2.68
N MET A 25 -5.48 8.79 -1.38
CA MET A 25 -6.38 8.29 -0.34
C MET A 25 -7.73 9.02 -0.34
N ALA A 26 -8.81 8.24 -0.28
CA ALA A 26 -10.19 8.75 -0.37
C ALA A 26 -10.72 9.36 0.94
N GLY A 27 -10.04 9.12 2.06
CA GLY A 27 -10.42 9.63 3.37
C GLY A 27 -11.41 8.73 4.14
N ARG A 28 -11.95 9.28 5.22
CA ARG A 28 -12.78 8.57 6.20
C ARG A 28 -14.13 9.25 6.39
N VAL A 29 -15.16 8.44 6.63
CA VAL A 29 -16.45 8.90 7.12
C VAL A 29 -16.23 9.63 8.46
N PRO A 30 -16.73 10.87 8.62
CA PRO A 30 -16.60 11.61 9.86
C PRO A 30 -17.20 10.89 11.07
N VAL A 31 -16.58 11.08 12.24
CA VAL A 31 -17.08 10.52 13.51
C VAL A 31 -18.47 11.09 13.80
N GLY A 32 -19.39 10.25 14.25
CA GLY A 32 -20.75 10.67 14.60
C GLY A 32 -21.68 10.87 13.40
N THR A 33 -21.24 10.49 12.20
CA THR A 33 -22.07 10.51 10.99
C THR A 33 -22.26 9.10 10.43
N GLU A 34 -23.41 8.87 9.81
CA GLU A 34 -23.71 7.62 9.13
C GLU A 34 -23.14 7.64 7.71
N ARG A 35 -22.54 6.51 7.29
CA ARG A 35 -21.94 6.35 5.95
C ARG A 35 -22.92 6.70 4.84
N ALA A 36 -24.17 6.25 4.95
CA ALA A 36 -25.19 6.50 3.94
C ALA A 36 -25.50 7.99 3.78
N THR A 37 -25.56 8.73 4.89
CA THR A 37 -25.82 10.17 4.91
C THR A 37 -24.70 10.96 4.24
N MET A 38 -23.45 10.55 4.44
CA MET A 38 -22.28 11.26 3.91
C MET A 38 -21.86 10.82 2.50
N ALA A 39 -22.39 9.69 2.00
CA ALA A 39 -21.89 9.03 0.80
C ALA A 39 -21.82 9.97 -0.42
N LEU A 40 -22.90 10.73 -0.69
CA LEU A 40 -22.98 11.60 -1.85
C LEU A 40 -22.02 12.79 -1.77
N GLU A 41 -21.93 13.44 -0.62
CA GLU A 41 -21.03 14.59 -0.41
C GLU A 41 -19.55 14.16 -0.50
N MET A 42 -19.22 13.03 0.11
CA MET A 42 -17.87 12.46 0.05
C MET A 42 -17.50 12.04 -1.37
N GLU A 43 -18.40 11.39 -2.12
CA GLU A 43 -18.15 11.02 -3.51
C GLU A 43 -17.94 12.26 -4.38
N THR A 44 -18.79 13.29 -4.24
CA THR A 44 -18.69 14.54 -4.98
C THR A 44 -17.32 15.19 -4.76
N THR A 45 -16.94 15.35 -3.49
CA THR A 45 -15.65 15.93 -3.11
C THR A 45 -14.47 15.09 -3.62
N PHE A 46 -14.58 13.76 -3.55
CA PHE A 46 -13.52 12.86 -4.00
C PHE A 46 -13.34 12.93 -5.52
N VAL A 47 -14.42 12.90 -6.30
CA VAL A 47 -14.39 13.03 -7.76
C VAL A 47 -13.75 14.36 -8.20
N GLU A 48 -14.11 15.48 -7.54
CA GLU A 48 -13.50 16.79 -7.83
C GLU A 48 -11.99 16.80 -7.54
N ASN A 49 -11.59 16.24 -6.40
CA ASN A 49 -10.19 16.12 -6.03
C ASN A 49 -9.41 15.21 -6.99
N LEU A 50 -10.01 14.10 -7.45
CA LEU A 50 -9.39 13.19 -8.42
C LEU A 50 -9.23 13.84 -9.79
N ARG A 51 -10.20 14.63 -10.26
CA ARG A 51 -10.06 15.40 -11.51
C ARG A 51 -8.90 16.38 -11.42
N TYR A 52 -8.83 17.14 -10.33
CA TYR A 52 -7.71 18.04 -10.07
C TYR A 52 -6.37 17.28 -10.02
N ALA A 53 -6.33 16.14 -9.31
CA ALA A 53 -5.12 15.35 -9.19
C ALA A 53 -4.66 14.77 -10.53
N ALA A 54 -5.58 14.24 -11.33
CA ALA A 54 -5.28 13.73 -12.66
C ALA A 54 -4.62 14.79 -13.55
N ASP A 55 -5.16 16.02 -13.55
CA ASP A 55 -4.64 17.10 -14.39
C ASP A 55 -3.22 17.51 -13.95
N ILE A 56 -2.94 17.54 -12.64
CA ILE A 56 -1.60 17.82 -12.11
C ILE A 56 -0.62 16.66 -12.39
N LEU A 57 -1.04 15.43 -12.17
CA LEU A 57 -0.18 14.25 -12.38
C LEU A 57 0.16 14.05 -13.85
N ALA A 58 -0.75 14.39 -14.77
CA ALA A 58 -0.51 14.31 -16.21
C ALA A 58 0.62 15.25 -16.67
N GLN A 59 0.77 16.42 -16.05
CA GLN A 59 1.86 17.37 -16.35
C GLN A 59 3.24 16.82 -15.99
N GLU A 60 3.28 15.82 -15.11
CA GLU A 60 4.50 15.24 -14.54
C GLU A 60 4.70 13.77 -15.01
N ASP A 61 3.92 13.30 -15.98
CA ASP A 61 3.89 11.91 -16.46
C ASP A 61 3.70 10.88 -15.32
N MET A 62 2.81 11.21 -14.38
CA MET A 62 2.49 10.39 -13.22
C MET A 62 1.08 9.81 -13.28
N MET A 63 0.92 8.67 -12.61
CA MET A 63 -0.34 7.95 -12.45
C MET A 63 -0.87 8.07 -11.02
N GLY A 64 -2.16 8.39 -10.90
CA GLY A 64 -2.89 8.31 -9.63
C GLY A 64 -3.51 6.93 -9.45
N LEU A 65 -3.48 6.42 -8.22
CA LEU A 65 -4.06 5.14 -7.85
C LEU A 65 -5.15 5.31 -6.80
N LEU A 66 -6.26 4.59 -6.97
CA LEU A 66 -7.35 4.49 -6.00
C LEU A 66 -7.33 3.10 -5.40
N GLU A 67 -7.21 3.01 -4.08
CA GLU A 67 -7.20 1.73 -3.35
C GLU A 67 -8.48 1.59 -2.51
N PRO A 68 -9.38 0.65 -2.84
CA PRO A 68 -10.45 0.26 -1.94
C PRO A 68 -9.89 -0.48 -0.73
N MET A 69 -10.21 -0.01 0.48
CA MET A 69 -9.77 -0.62 1.74
C MET A 69 -10.93 -1.33 2.45
N ASN A 70 -10.66 -2.42 3.16
CA ASN A 70 -11.73 -3.11 3.88
C ASN A 70 -12.20 -2.31 5.12
N SER A 71 -13.53 -2.23 5.29
CA SER A 71 -14.18 -1.61 6.43
C SER A 71 -14.54 -2.61 7.54
N ARG A 72 -14.16 -3.88 7.39
CA ARG A 72 -14.50 -4.94 8.37
C ARG A 72 -13.45 -5.01 9.48
N ILE A 73 -12.16 -4.94 9.12
CA ILE A 73 -11.07 -5.14 10.08
C ILE A 73 -9.97 -4.08 10.00
N THR A 74 -9.72 -3.48 8.85
CA THR A 74 -8.63 -2.49 8.70
C THR A 74 -9.07 -1.09 9.10
N ASP A 75 -10.15 -0.59 8.52
CA ASP A 75 -10.66 0.74 8.86
C ASP A 75 -12.18 0.83 8.68
N PRO A 76 -12.97 0.68 9.75
CA PRO A 76 -14.44 0.77 9.66
C PRO A 76 -14.98 2.04 9.01
N ARG A 77 -14.20 3.11 8.99
CA ARG A 77 -14.59 4.42 8.47
C ARG A 77 -14.03 4.72 7.08
N CYS A 78 -13.22 3.86 6.44
CA CYS A 78 -12.72 4.14 5.10
C CYS A 78 -13.87 4.39 4.12
N PHE A 79 -13.77 5.43 3.29
CA PHE A 79 -14.83 5.79 2.34
C PHE A 79 -14.94 4.82 1.17
N LEU A 80 -13.80 4.52 0.55
CA LEU A 80 -13.68 3.65 -0.62
C LEU A 80 -13.44 2.22 -0.17
N THR A 81 -14.41 1.32 -0.38
CA THR A 81 -14.39 -0.02 0.25
C THR A 81 -14.37 -1.18 -0.72
N THR A 82 -14.84 -1.01 -1.96
CA THR A 82 -14.93 -2.10 -2.94
C THR A 82 -14.32 -1.72 -4.29
N PRO A 83 -13.76 -2.69 -5.05
CA PRO A 83 -13.34 -2.47 -6.43
C PRO A 83 -14.46 -1.95 -7.33
N HIS A 84 -15.71 -2.37 -7.11
CA HIS A 84 -16.86 -1.86 -7.88
C HIS A 84 -17.07 -0.35 -7.66
N GLN A 85 -17.02 0.11 -6.41
CA GLN A 85 -17.14 1.53 -6.07
C GLN A 85 -15.99 2.33 -6.72
N ALA A 86 -14.76 1.82 -6.66
CA ALA A 86 -13.62 2.48 -7.29
C ALA A 86 -13.72 2.52 -8.81
N ALA A 87 -14.18 1.44 -9.46
CA ALA A 87 -14.41 1.40 -10.90
C ALA A 87 -15.45 2.45 -11.34
N ALA A 88 -16.58 2.55 -10.61
CA ALA A 88 -17.61 3.55 -10.88
C ALA A 88 -17.07 4.99 -10.70
N ILE A 89 -16.22 5.23 -9.71
CA ILE A 89 -15.59 6.54 -9.49
C ILE A 89 -14.59 6.86 -10.61
N LEU A 90 -13.76 5.90 -11.03
CA LEU A 90 -12.81 6.07 -12.14
C LEU A 90 -13.54 6.42 -13.43
N GLU A 91 -14.67 5.75 -13.72
CA GLU A 91 -15.54 6.06 -14.85
C GLU A 91 -16.10 7.49 -14.77
N LYS A 92 -16.66 7.88 -13.61
CA LYS A 92 -17.17 9.26 -13.38
C LYS A 92 -16.10 10.34 -13.54
N VAL A 93 -14.85 10.04 -13.16
CA VAL A 93 -13.73 10.98 -13.28
C VAL A 93 -13.28 11.09 -14.74
N GLY A 94 -13.26 9.97 -15.49
CA GLY A 94 -12.97 9.96 -16.92
C GLY A 94 -11.55 10.42 -17.26
N ARG A 95 -10.54 9.99 -16.47
CA ARG A 95 -9.13 10.35 -16.66
C ARG A 95 -8.26 9.09 -16.81
N PRO A 96 -7.51 8.91 -17.91
CA PRO A 96 -6.80 7.67 -18.21
C PRO A 96 -5.56 7.42 -17.33
N ASN A 97 -5.02 8.48 -16.72
CA ASN A 97 -3.90 8.42 -15.78
C ASN A 97 -4.33 8.17 -14.33
N LEU A 98 -5.61 7.87 -14.09
CA LEU A 98 -6.08 7.30 -12.84
C LEU A 98 -6.41 5.81 -13.02
N ARG A 99 -5.94 4.98 -12.11
CA ARG A 99 -6.10 3.52 -12.17
C ARG A 99 -6.48 2.94 -10.80
N LEU A 100 -6.96 1.71 -10.83
CA LEU A 100 -7.27 0.93 -9.63
C LEU A 100 -5.98 0.35 -9.04
N GLN A 101 -5.78 0.53 -7.74
CA GLN A 101 -4.86 -0.27 -6.94
C GLN A 101 -5.67 -1.36 -6.24
N LEU A 102 -5.47 -2.61 -6.65
CA LEU A 102 -6.21 -3.75 -6.12
C LEU A 102 -5.36 -4.49 -5.09
N ASP A 103 -5.58 -4.20 -3.82
CA ASP A 103 -5.07 -5.04 -2.73
C ASP A 103 -5.96 -6.28 -2.57
N ILE A 104 -5.38 -7.46 -2.80
CA ILE A 104 -6.05 -8.76 -2.68
C ILE A 104 -6.57 -8.99 -1.25
N PHE A 105 -5.86 -8.52 -0.23
CA PHE A 105 -6.28 -8.63 1.17
C PHE A 105 -7.61 -7.88 1.39
N HIS A 106 -7.68 -6.63 0.95
CA HIS A 106 -8.90 -5.81 1.07
C HIS A 106 -10.05 -6.38 0.24
N CYS A 107 -9.77 -6.77 -1.01
CA CYS A 107 -10.78 -7.34 -1.91
C CYS A 107 -11.36 -8.65 -1.38
N GLN A 108 -10.53 -9.57 -0.88
CA GLN A 108 -11.00 -10.84 -0.33
C GLN A 108 -11.93 -10.63 0.86
N ILE A 109 -11.56 -9.72 1.78
CA ILE A 109 -12.35 -9.46 2.99
C ILE A 109 -13.68 -8.81 2.65
N MET A 110 -13.76 -7.93 1.66
CA MET A 110 -15.01 -7.20 1.35
C MET A 110 -15.91 -7.97 0.39
N ASP A 111 -15.34 -8.41 -0.73
CA ASP A 111 -16.09 -8.87 -1.90
C ASP A 111 -15.80 -10.34 -2.26
N GLY A 112 -14.66 -10.88 -1.83
CA GLY A 112 -14.23 -12.23 -2.22
C GLY A 112 -14.11 -12.36 -3.74
N ASN A 113 -14.52 -13.51 -4.28
CA ASN A 113 -14.64 -13.77 -5.72
C ASN A 113 -13.43 -13.33 -6.57
N LEU A 114 -12.22 -13.52 -6.03
CA LEU A 114 -10.99 -12.92 -6.52
C LEU A 114 -10.71 -13.20 -8.00
N THR A 115 -11.00 -14.41 -8.48
CA THR A 115 -10.79 -14.76 -9.89
C THR A 115 -11.61 -13.86 -10.82
N GLN A 116 -12.90 -13.70 -10.52
CA GLN A 116 -13.80 -12.92 -11.37
C GLN A 116 -13.54 -11.42 -11.22
N ASN A 117 -13.29 -10.96 -9.99
CA ASN A 117 -12.94 -9.57 -9.75
C ASN A 117 -11.63 -9.19 -10.45
N LEU A 118 -10.60 -10.04 -10.40
CA LEU A 118 -9.35 -9.80 -11.14
C LEU A 118 -9.61 -9.69 -12.63
N LYS A 119 -10.35 -10.62 -13.23
CA LYS A 119 -10.68 -10.58 -14.67
C LYS A 119 -11.48 -9.33 -15.05
N MET A 120 -12.51 -9.01 -14.26
CA MET A 120 -13.42 -7.90 -14.51
C MET A 120 -12.70 -6.55 -14.44
N TYR A 121 -11.88 -6.35 -13.40
CA TYR A 121 -11.22 -5.06 -13.18
C TYR A 121 -9.83 -4.97 -13.81
N PHE A 122 -9.30 -6.05 -14.41
CA PHE A 122 -7.98 -6.08 -15.03
C PHE A 122 -7.66 -4.87 -15.92
N PRO A 123 -8.57 -4.41 -16.81
CA PRO A 123 -8.30 -3.25 -17.67
C PRO A 123 -8.08 -1.93 -16.90
N LEU A 124 -8.56 -1.85 -15.66
CA LEU A 124 -8.47 -0.67 -14.79
C LEU A 124 -7.27 -0.75 -13.83
N ILE A 125 -6.68 -1.92 -13.62
CA ILE A 125 -5.63 -2.13 -12.60
C ILE A 125 -4.33 -1.43 -13.02
N GLY A 126 -3.82 -0.55 -12.15
CA GLY A 126 -2.51 0.08 -12.26
C GLY A 126 -1.48 -0.49 -11.28
N HIS A 127 -1.93 -1.12 -10.18
CA HIS A 127 -1.07 -1.76 -9.20
C HIS A 127 -1.82 -2.86 -8.43
N ILE A 128 -1.09 -3.87 -7.95
CA ILE A 128 -1.63 -4.97 -7.14
C ILE A 128 -0.81 -5.06 -5.86
N GLN A 129 -1.49 -5.29 -4.74
CA GLN A 129 -0.86 -5.60 -3.46
C GLN A 129 -1.38 -6.93 -2.89
N ILE A 130 -0.58 -7.55 -2.04
CA ILE A 130 -0.89 -8.82 -1.41
C ILE A 130 -0.58 -8.82 0.09
N GLY A 131 -1.43 -9.51 0.82
CA GLY A 131 -1.24 -9.96 2.20
C GLY A 131 -2.21 -11.10 2.47
N GLN A 132 -1.77 -12.12 3.20
CA GLN A 132 -2.59 -13.30 3.46
C GLN A 132 -3.78 -12.98 4.37
N VAL A 133 -4.94 -13.59 4.09
CA VAL A 133 -6.18 -13.38 4.86
C VAL A 133 -6.34 -14.53 5.86
N PRO A 134 -6.73 -14.25 7.12
CA PRO A 134 -7.15 -12.94 7.65
C PRO A 134 -6.05 -12.11 8.32
N GLY A 135 -4.86 -12.67 8.57
CA GLY A 135 -3.85 -12.04 9.43
C GLY A 135 -3.03 -10.90 8.81
N ARG A 136 -3.15 -10.66 7.50
CA ARG A 136 -2.30 -9.77 6.69
C ARG A 136 -0.81 -10.09 6.83
N HIS A 137 -0.48 -11.37 6.78
CA HIS A 137 0.89 -11.89 6.86
C HIS A 137 1.42 -12.28 5.46
N GLU A 138 2.60 -12.90 5.43
CA GLU A 138 3.22 -13.41 4.20
C GLU A 138 2.23 -14.21 3.34
N PRO A 139 2.29 -14.13 2.00
CA PRO A 139 1.36 -14.87 1.13
C PRO A 139 1.43 -16.41 1.26
N ASP A 140 2.51 -16.97 1.80
CA ASP A 140 2.63 -18.40 2.13
C ASP A 140 2.33 -18.75 3.59
N SER A 141 1.96 -17.77 4.43
CA SER A 141 1.47 -18.07 5.76
C SER A 141 0.15 -18.85 5.68
N PRO A 142 -0.23 -19.59 6.74
CA PRO A 142 -1.58 -20.15 6.83
C PRO A 142 -2.65 -19.08 6.62
N GLY A 143 -3.64 -19.39 5.78
CA GLY A 143 -4.72 -18.49 5.43
C GLY A 143 -5.62 -19.07 4.34
N GLU A 144 -6.60 -18.29 3.92
CA GLU A 144 -7.65 -18.75 3.00
C GLU A 144 -7.34 -18.49 1.51
N VAL A 145 -6.36 -17.64 1.19
CA VAL A 145 -6.08 -17.24 -0.20
C VAL A 145 -4.95 -18.08 -0.80
N ASN A 146 -5.24 -18.73 -1.93
CA ASN A 146 -4.25 -19.45 -2.74
C ASN A 146 -3.50 -18.49 -3.69
N PHE A 147 -2.43 -17.85 -3.20
CA PHE A 147 -1.61 -16.93 -4.00
C PHE A 147 -0.91 -17.56 -5.22
N PRO A 148 -0.36 -18.80 -5.16
CA PRO A 148 0.18 -19.45 -6.35
C PRO A 148 -0.79 -19.48 -7.52
N TYR A 149 -2.07 -19.79 -7.27
CA TYR A 149 -3.11 -19.73 -8.29
C TYR A 149 -3.36 -18.30 -8.80
N LEU A 150 -3.42 -17.30 -7.91
CA LEU A 150 -3.61 -15.91 -8.31
C LEU A 150 -2.46 -15.37 -9.16
N PHE A 151 -1.20 -15.76 -8.88
CA PHE A 151 -0.06 -15.36 -9.70
C PHE A 151 -0.13 -15.97 -11.11
N GLN A 152 -0.52 -17.24 -11.24
CA GLN A 152 -0.77 -17.85 -12.55
C GLN A 152 -1.89 -17.14 -13.31
N LEU A 153 -2.96 -16.75 -12.60
CA LEU A 153 -4.05 -15.96 -13.20
C LEU A 153 -3.55 -14.60 -13.70
N LEU A 154 -2.77 -13.87 -12.91
CA LEU A 154 -2.17 -12.59 -13.32
C LEU A 154 -1.26 -12.73 -14.53
N GLU A 155 -0.44 -13.78 -14.57
CA GLU A 155 0.39 -14.10 -15.74
C GLU A 155 -0.48 -14.38 -16.97
N SER A 156 -1.55 -15.17 -16.82
CA SER A 156 -2.46 -15.50 -17.92
C SER A 156 -3.23 -14.28 -18.47
N LEU A 157 -3.47 -13.27 -17.62
CA LEU A 157 -4.07 -12.00 -18.01
C LEU A 157 -3.06 -11.03 -18.63
N GLY A 158 -1.77 -11.35 -18.58
CA GLY A 158 -0.70 -10.50 -19.09
C GLY A 158 -0.36 -9.33 -18.17
N TYR A 159 -0.46 -9.50 -16.84
CA TYR A 159 -0.04 -8.46 -15.90
C TYR A 159 1.47 -8.23 -15.98
N GLU A 160 1.88 -7.01 -16.34
CA GLU A 160 3.30 -6.63 -16.45
C GLU A 160 3.79 -5.74 -15.30
N GLY A 161 2.88 -5.38 -14.39
CA GLY A 161 3.19 -4.55 -13.23
C GLY A 161 3.85 -5.31 -12.08
N TYR A 162 4.17 -4.56 -11.02
CA TYR A 162 4.74 -5.12 -9.79
C TYR A 162 3.63 -5.51 -8.81
N VAL A 163 3.90 -6.56 -8.04
CA VAL A 163 3.04 -6.98 -6.92
C VAL A 163 3.66 -6.46 -5.62
N GLY A 164 2.97 -5.54 -4.95
CA GLY A 164 3.39 -4.99 -3.67
C GLY A 164 3.16 -5.96 -2.51
N CYS A 165 4.20 -6.26 -1.75
CA CYS A 165 4.12 -7.07 -0.54
C CYS A 165 3.74 -6.22 0.67
N GLU A 166 2.45 -5.92 0.83
CA GLU A 166 1.92 -5.16 1.98
C GLU A 166 1.37 -6.10 3.04
N TYR A 167 2.28 -6.73 3.79
CA TYR A 167 1.96 -7.59 4.91
C TYR A 167 2.83 -7.29 6.12
N THR A 168 2.37 -7.73 7.29
CA THR A 168 3.14 -7.72 8.54
C THR A 168 3.86 -9.06 8.68
N PRO A 169 5.20 -9.10 8.60
CA PRO A 169 5.95 -10.35 8.73
C PRO A 169 5.73 -11.01 10.09
N GLN A 170 5.57 -12.33 10.14
CA GLN A 170 5.45 -13.08 11.41
C GLN A 170 6.80 -13.42 12.06
N GLY A 171 7.90 -13.39 11.30
CA GLY A 171 9.24 -13.72 11.78
C GLY A 171 10.27 -12.61 11.54
N GLU A 172 11.55 -12.88 11.84
CA GLU A 172 12.65 -12.03 11.38
C GLU A 172 12.59 -11.91 9.84
N LEU A 173 12.76 -10.69 9.32
CA LEU A 173 12.70 -10.36 7.89
C LEU A 173 13.55 -11.32 7.06
N GLY A 174 12.91 -12.39 6.62
CA GLY A 174 13.54 -13.47 5.91
C GLY A 174 12.45 -14.12 5.11
N TRP A 175 12.43 -13.82 3.82
CA TRP A 175 11.80 -14.67 2.82
C TRP A 175 12.22 -16.11 3.12
N THR A 176 11.37 -16.88 3.78
CA THR A 176 11.72 -18.26 4.08
C THR A 176 11.89 -18.96 2.73
N GLY A 177 12.92 -19.81 2.59
CA GLY A 177 13.25 -20.46 1.32
C GLY A 177 12.12 -21.31 0.71
N ALA A 178 10.96 -21.41 1.36
CA ALA A 178 9.74 -22.00 0.83
C ALA A 178 9.11 -21.17 -0.31
N LEU A 179 8.99 -19.84 -0.16
CA LEU A 179 8.48 -18.98 -1.24
C LEU A 179 9.46 -18.95 -2.43
N ARG A 180 10.76 -18.97 -2.15
CA ARG A 180 11.80 -19.15 -3.19
C ARG A 180 11.55 -20.42 -3.99
N ARG A 181 11.31 -21.57 -3.34
CA ARG A 181 11.13 -22.86 -4.03
C ARG A 181 9.79 -22.99 -4.78
N ASN A 182 8.70 -22.46 -4.24
CA ASN A 182 7.38 -22.58 -4.87
C ASN A 182 7.12 -21.53 -5.96
N ILE A 183 7.74 -20.35 -5.90
CA ILE A 183 7.73 -19.37 -6.99
C ILE A 183 8.78 -19.72 -8.06
N CYS A 184 9.92 -20.34 -7.69
CA CYS A 184 10.94 -20.78 -8.67
C CYS A 184 10.58 -22.07 -9.44
N ASN A 185 9.47 -22.75 -9.11
CA ASN A 185 8.95 -23.88 -9.89
C ASN A 185 7.93 -23.47 -10.96
N LEU A 186 7.58 -22.18 -11.06
CA LEU A 186 7.00 -21.62 -12.27
C LEU A 186 8.15 -21.39 -13.27
N PRO A 187 7.97 -21.69 -14.57
CA PRO A 187 9.06 -21.61 -15.55
C PRO A 187 9.82 -20.28 -15.43
N LEU A 188 11.13 -20.41 -15.21
CA LEU A 188 12.11 -19.38 -14.83
C LEU A 188 12.29 -18.23 -15.84
N THR A 189 11.35 -18.01 -16.76
CA THR A 189 11.50 -17.02 -17.84
C THR A 189 10.80 -15.69 -17.57
N LYS A 190 9.90 -15.59 -16.57
CA LYS A 190 9.15 -14.34 -16.29
C LYS A 190 8.93 -13.96 -14.82
N THR A 191 9.05 -14.87 -13.86
CA THR A 191 8.76 -14.61 -12.43
C THR A 191 9.72 -13.61 -11.75
N ASP A 192 10.93 -13.45 -12.27
CA ASP A 192 11.88 -12.41 -11.84
C ASP A 192 11.36 -10.97 -12.08
N LYS A 193 10.32 -10.79 -12.90
CA LYS A 193 9.71 -9.48 -13.15
C LYS A 193 8.78 -9.00 -12.02
N PHE A 194 8.21 -9.92 -11.24
CA PHE A 194 7.24 -9.57 -10.20
C PHE A 194 7.89 -9.04 -8.91
N PHE A 195 9.15 -9.41 -8.67
CA PHE A 195 9.87 -9.10 -7.44
C PHE A 195 11.30 -8.64 -7.75
N ASN A 196 11.66 -7.43 -7.33
CA ASN A 196 12.95 -6.84 -7.68
C ASN A 196 14.13 -7.57 -7.00
N LYS A 197 14.96 -8.29 -7.78
CA LYS A 197 16.23 -8.89 -7.34
C LYS A 197 17.28 -7.87 -6.85
N LYS A 198 17.17 -6.57 -7.16
CA LYS A 198 18.17 -5.54 -6.79
C LYS A 198 18.14 -5.08 -5.32
N GLN A 199 17.24 -5.58 -4.48
CA GLN A 199 17.32 -5.31 -3.03
C GLN A 199 18.42 -6.12 -2.31
N ILE A 200 19.14 -7.02 -3.00
CA ILE A 200 20.07 -7.97 -2.36
C ILE A 200 21.55 -7.68 -2.66
N GLY A 201 21.91 -6.67 -3.45
CA GLY A 201 23.33 -6.30 -3.58
C GLY A 201 23.65 -5.33 -4.71
N ALA A 202 24.66 -4.50 -4.44
CA ALA A 202 25.25 -3.46 -5.28
C ALA A 202 24.52 -2.10 -5.32
N PHE A 203 25.10 -1.18 -4.55
CA PHE A 203 24.90 0.27 -4.59
C PHE A 203 25.25 0.82 -5.98
N GLN A 204 24.31 1.52 -6.63
CA GLN A 204 24.56 2.46 -7.73
C GLN A 204 23.55 3.62 -7.62
N PRO A 205 23.90 4.84 -8.08
CA PRO A 205 23.34 6.08 -7.55
C PRO A 205 21.83 6.21 -7.75
N LEU A 206 21.18 6.64 -6.67
CA LEU A 206 19.78 7.07 -6.47
C LEU A 206 19.00 7.44 -7.75
N ARG A 207 18.39 6.43 -8.39
CA ARG A 207 17.07 6.53 -9.01
C ARG A 207 16.22 5.49 -8.32
N ALA A 208 15.10 5.86 -7.69
CA ALA A 208 14.18 4.81 -7.29
C ALA A 208 13.64 4.16 -8.57
N PRO A 209 13.41 2.84 -8.56
CA PRO A 209 12.84 2.16 -9.71
C PRO A 209 11.51 2.82 -10.08
N SER A 210 11.13 2.75 -11.36
CA SER A 210 9.90 3.30 -11.94
C SER A 210 8.60 2.74 -11.35
N ASN A 211 8.64 2.14 -10.15
CA ASN A 211 7.55 1.44 -9.50
C ASN A 211 7.46 1.69 -8.00
N CYS A 212 8.18 2.69 -7.47
CA CYS A 212 7.80 3.24 -6.19
C CYS A 212 6.34 3.71 -6.25
N LEU A 213 5.66 3.58 -5.12
CA LEU A 213 4.35 4.15 -4.87
C LEU A 213 4.55 5.19 -3.77
N VAL A 214 4.06 6.41 -3.91
CA VAL A 214 3.96 7.32 -2.76
C VAL A 214 2.51 7.27 -2.27
N CYS A 215 2.27 6.80 -1.04
CA CYS A 215 0.94 6.93 -0.45
C CYS A 215 0.84 8.26 0.28
N PHE A 216 -0.18 9.04 -0.07
CA PHE A 216 -0.43 10.32 0.56
C PHE A 216 -1.81 10.35 1.21
N CYS A 217 -1.83 10.68 2.51
CA CYS A 217 -3.05 10.88 3.28
C CYS A 217 -3.32 12.39 3.45
N PRO A 218 -4.41 12.93 2.89
CA PRO A 218 -4.89 14.23 3.31
C PRO A 218 -5.53 14.10 4.70
N VAL A 219 -4.88 14.65 5.74
CA VAL A 219 -5.53 14.96 7.02
C VAL A 219 -5.34 16.48 7.22
N PRO A 220 -6.39 17.27 7.54
CA PRO A 220 -7.48 16.93 8.46
C PRO A 220 -8.91 17.19 7.96
N ALA A 221 -9.83 16.64 8.77
CA ALA A 221 -11.24 16.97 8.98
C ALA A 221 -11.88 17.99 8.03
N VAL A 222 -13.04 17.61 7.50
CA VAL A 222 -14.10 18.57 7.12
C VAL A 222 -14.15 19.64 8.22
N PRO A 223 -14.09 20.95 7.90
CA PRO A 223 -14.23 21.96 8.92
C PRO A 223 -15.64 21.82 9.49
N THR A 224 -15.74 21.32 10.71
CA THR A 224 -16.92 21.53 11.53
C THR A 224 -17.00 23.03 11.76
N LYS A 225 -17.76 23.74 10.91
CA LYS A 225 -18.64 24.74 11.51
C LYS A 225 -19.49 23.94 12.49
N TRP A 226 -19.54 24.43 13.73
CA TRP A 226 -20.21 23.87 14.91
C TRP A 226 -19.33 23.05 15.87
N GLY A 227 -18.90 23.76 16.94
CA GLY A 227 -18.65 23.25 18.29
C GLY A 227 -17.34 22.49 18.52
N GLU A 228 -16.35 23.14 19.15
CA GLU A 228 -15.25 22.44 19.83
C GLU A 228 -15.80 21.42 20.84
N PRO A 229 -15.09 20.30 21.06
CA PRO A 229 -14.21 20.29 22.23
C PRO A 229 -12.79 19.75 21.93
N ARG A 230 -11.86 20.27 22.75
CA ARG A 230 -10.44 19.96 22.78
C ARG A 230 -10.16 18.52 23.22
N GLY A 231 -9.11 17.93 22.65
CA GLY A 231 -8.37 16.82 23.24
C GLY A 231 -8.61 15.46 22.57
N GLY A 232 -7.70 15.07 21.69
CA GLY A 232 -7.65 13.71 21.14
C GLY A 232 -6.27 13.42 20.56
N GLY A 233 -5.49 12.58 21.22
CA GLY A 233 -4.20 12.11 20.71
C GLY A 233 -4.36 11.39 19.37
N ARG A 234 -3.37 11.52 18.49
CA ARG A 234 -3.34 10.84 17.18
C ARG A 234 -3.47 9.33 17.36
N SER A 235 -4.42 8.72 16.65
CA SER A 235 -4.60 7.26 16.64
C SER A 235 -3.37 6.57 16.05
N ASN A 236 -3.19 5.28 16.33
CA ASN A 236 -2.08 4.50 15.75
C ASN A 236 -2.15 4.50 14.20
N TRP A 237 -3.36 4.59 13.64
CA TRP A 237 -3.58 4.76 12.21
C TRP A 237 -3.04 6.08 11.66
N ASP A 238 -3.28 7.19 12.36
CA ASP A 238 -2.77 8.52 11.95
C ASP A 238 -1.24 8.58 12.01
N LYS A 239 -0.61 7.73 12.83
CA LYS A 239 0.86 7.59 12.88
C LYS A 239 1.37 6.75 11.71
N GLU A 240 0.78 5.60 11.46
CA GLU A 240 1.20 4.66 10.40
C GLU A 240 0.98 5.17 8.98
N HIS A 241 -0.05 5.99 8.74
CA HIS A 241 -0.47 6.45 7.42
C HIS A 241 -0.23 7.95 7.20
N SER A 242 0.51 8.59 8.10
CA SER A 242 1.12 9.89 7.82
C SER A 242 2.17 9.75 6.72
N VAL A 243 2.49 10.83 6.00
CA VAL A 243 3.60 10.85 5.02
C VAL A 243 4.88 10.26 5.62
N ALA A 244 5.16 10.55 6.90
CA ALA A 244 6.29 10.01 7.64
C ALA A 244 6.16 8.51 7.99
N GLY A 245 4.95 8.01 8.27
CA GLY A 245 4.68 6.60 8.55
C GLY A 245 4.76 5.72 7.30
N THR A 246 4.18 6.19 6.19
CA THR A 246 4.28 5.57 4.86
C THR A 246 5.72 5.52 4.37
N LEU A 247 6.46 6.65 4.47
CA LEU A 247 7.89 6.68 4.12
C LEU A 247 8.70 5.72 4.99
N ARG A 248 8.38 5.58 6.28
CA ARG A 248 9.07 4.64 7.18
C ARG A 248 8.81 3.18 6.79
N LYS A 249 7.58 2.81 6.40
CA LYS A 249 7.26 1.46 5.89
C LYS A 249 7.95 1.17 4.54
N GLN A 250 7.93 2.14 3.62
CA GLN A 250 8.55 1.99 2.30
C GLN A 250 10.08 1.96 2.34
N LEU A 251 10.70 2.76 3.22
CA LEU A 251 12.15 2.74 3.45
C LEU A 251 12.59 1.52 4.28
N SER A 252 11.77 1.03 5.22
CA SER A 252 12.05 -0.19 5.98
C SER A 252 12.10 -1.43 5.08
N CYS A 253 11.23 -1.51 4.09
CA CYS A 253 11.31 -2.56 3.07
C CYS A 253 12.53 -2.41 2.14
N ALA A 254 13.14 -1.24 2.06
CA ALA A 254 14.32 -0.97 1.23
C ALA A 254 15.66 -1.09 1.97
N LEU A 255 15.70 -1.11 3.31
CA LEU A 255 16.93 -0.92 4.09
C LEU A 255 17.26 -2.01 5.13
N ALA A 256 16.55 -3.15 5.18
CA ALA A 256 16.94 -4.26 6.06
C ALA A 256 17.59 -5.42 5.25
N PRO A 257 18.82 -5.89 5.55
CA PRO A 257 19.73 -5.53 6.66
C PRO A 257 21.09 -4.95 6.19
N LEU A 258 21.41 -3.73 6.61
CA LEU A 258 22.79 -3.29 6.82
C LEU A 258 23.00 -3.14 8.33
N SER A 259 23.37 -4.24 9.00
CA SER A 259 23.90 -4.16 10.37
C SER A 259 24.85 -5.31 10.66
N VAL A 260 26.03 -5.31 10.04
CA VAL A 260 27.23 -5.97 10.58
C VAL A 260 28.46 -5.16 10.13
N TRP A 261 29.39 -4.92 11.06
CA TRP A 261 30.63 -4.12 10.99
C TRP A 261 30.40 -2.59 11.01
N GLY A 262 30.73 -1.80 12.03
CA GLY A 262 31.58 -1.97 13.20
C GLY A 262 32.37 -0.68 13.37
N PHE A 263 32.06 0.13 14.39
CA PHE A 263 32.99 1.03 15.10
C PHE A 263 32.25 1.64 16.29
N THR A 264 32.48 1.09 17.47
CA THR A 264 32.31 1.80 18.74
C THR A 264 33.61 2.55 19.05
N PRO A 265 33.52 3.66 19.78
CA PRO A 265 34.25 3.68 21.03
C PRO A 265 33.37 4.10 22.22
N GLN A 266 33.68 3.47 23.36
CA GLN A 266 33.36 3.86 24.74
C GLN A 266 32.06 3.32 25.38
N CYS A 267 32.26 2.20 26.10
CA CYS A 267 31.61 1.80 27.37
C CYS A 267 31.82 2.87 28.48
N PRO A 268 31.17 2.82 29.67
CA PRO A 268 30.54 1.67 30.38
C PRO A 268 29.07 1.97 30.81
N SER A 269 28.21 1.07 31.31
CA SER A 269 28.35 0.06 32.38
C SER A 269 27.03 -0.74 32.57
N LEU A 270 27.14 -2.03 32.94
CA LEU A 270 26.21 -2.86 33.77
C LEU A 270 24.79 -3.14 33.20
N HIS A 271 24.20 -4.35 33.14
CA HIS A 271 24.42 -5.63 33.83
C HIS A 271 24.09 -6.82 32.91
N THR A 272 24.83 -7.90 33.13
CA THR A 272 24.66 -9.26 32.61
C THR A 272 23.46 -9.99 33.24
N ALA A 273 22.68 -10.72 32.43
CA ALA A 273 22.03 -11.96 32.86
C ALA A 273 22.21 -13.03 31.78
N ARG A 274 22.88 -14.10 32.17
CA ARG A 274 23.37 -15.22 31.37
C ARG A 274 22.44 -16.40 31.63
N LEU A 275 21.82 -16.97 30.61
CA LEU A 275 21.17 -18.28 30.72
C LEU A 275 21.76 -19.22 29.65
N ARG A 276 22.51 -20.20 30.18
CA ARG A 276 23.21 -21.25 29.45
C ARG A 276 22.21 -22.24 28.88
N ARG A 277 22.46 -22.67 27.64
CA ARG A 277 21.95 -23.94 27.08
C ARG A 277 22.39 -25.12 27.96
N ARG A 278 21.48 -26.07 28.17
CA ARG A 278 21.77 -27.51 28.23
C ARG A 278 20.62 -28.25 27.57
N LEU A 279 20.91 -28.87 26.43
CA LEU A 279 20.27 -30.12 25.97
C LEU A 279 20.86 -31.26 26.83
N PRO A 280 20.15 -32.39 26.98
CA PRO A 280 20.04 -33.38 25.91
C PRO A 280 18.69 -33.39 25.20
#